data_AF-F6HML5-F1
#
_entry.id   AF-F6HML5-F1
#
_cell.length_a   1.000
_cell.length_b   1.000
_cell.length_c   1.000
_cell.angle_alpha   90.00
_cell.angle_beta   90.00
_cell.angle_gamma   90.00
#
_symmetry.space_group_name_H-M   'P 1'
#
loop_
_entity.id
_entity.type
_entity.pdbx_description
1 polymer ?
#
loop_
_entity_poly.entity_id
_entity_poly.type
_entity_poly.pdbx_seq_one_letter_code
_entity_poly.pdbx_strand_id
1 'polypeptide(L)' 'MSLISEQGKILSRRVNRLTLKQQRLITITIKQVCILSLLSFLNNEKQFERTELTIRTTSLRTINK' A
#
# COMPACT_ATOMS: atom_id res chain seq x y z
N MET A 1 -1.94 -19.52 1.30
CA MET A 1 -2.50 -18.52 0.36
C MET A 1 -2.77 -17.23 1.12
N SER A 2 -1.92 -16.21 0.99
CA SER A 2 -2.14 -14.92 1.68
C SER A 2 -2.57 -13.84 0.69
N LEU A 3 -3.73 -13.21 0.96
CA LEU A 3 -4.30 -12.10 0.19
C LEU A 3 -3.82 -10.74 0.69
N ILE A 4 -3.12 -10.75 1.83
CA ILE A 4 -2.74 -9.57 2.62
C ILE A 4 -1.25 -9.70 2.91
N SER A 5 -0.52 -8.58 2.84
CA SER A 5 0.86 -8.54 3.33
C SER A 5 0.88 -8.73 4.84
N GLU A 6 2.01 -9.16 5.38
CA GLU A 6 2.24 -9.31 6.82
C GLU A 6 1.95 -7.99 7.60
N GLN A 7 2.04 -6.84 6.92
CA GLN A 7 1.74 -5.51 7.46
C GLN A 7 0.27 -5.06 7.25
N GLY A 8 -0.65 -5.96 6.91
CA GLY A 8 -2.06 -5.62 6.66
C GLY A 8 -2.33 -4.88 5.34
N LYS A 9 -1.29 -4.71 4.49
CA LYS A 9 -1.41 -4.02 3.20
C LYS A 9 -2.11 -4.91 2.17
N ILE A 10 -3.07 -4.34 1.44
CA ILE A 10 -3.79 -5.01 0.35
C ILE A 10 -2.82 -5.21 -0.82
N LEU A 11 -2.57 -6.47 -1.18
CA LEU A 11 -1.73 -6.81 -2.33
C LEU A 11 -2.45 -6.46 -3.64
N SER A 12 -1.67 -6.01 -4.62
CA SER A 12 -2.22 -5.65 -5.93
C SER A 12 -2.83 -6.86 -6.66
N ARG A 13 -3.80 -6.60 -7.53
CA ARG A 13 -4.49 -7.63 -8.32
C ARG A 13 -3.53 -8.52 -9.13
N ARG A 14 -2.42 -7.95 -9.62
CA ARG A 14 -1.42 -8.68 -10.43
C ARG A 14 -0.75 -9.81 -9.66
N VAL A 15 -0.52 -9.60 -8.36
CA VAL A 15 0.10 -10.58 -7.47
C VAL A 15 -0.93 -11.64 -7.05
N ASN A 16 -2.17 -11.22 -6.81
CA ASN A 16 -3.20 -12.10 -6.26
C ASN A 16 -3.94 -12.95 -7.32
N ARG A 17 -3.72 -12.69 -8.63
CA ARG A 17 -4.40 -13.34 -9.78
C ARG A 17 -5.93 -13.42 -9.62
N LEU A 18 -6.54 -12.43 -8.98
CA LEU A 18 -7.97 -12.39 -8.74
C LEU A 18 -8.74 -11.67 -9.85
N THR A 19 -10.01 -12.05 -10.01
CA THR A 19 -10.95 -11.28 -10.84
C THR A 19 -11.18 -9.89 -10.24
N LEU A 20 -11.55 -8.91 -11.07
CA LEU A 20 -11.72 -7.52 -10.64
C LEU A 20 -12.81 -7.39 -9.55
N LYS A 21 -13.86 -8.21 -9.65
CA LYS A 21 -14.99 -8.26 -8.70
C LYS A 21 -14.54 -8.79 -7.33
N GLN A 22 -13.75 -9.87 -7.30
CA GLN A 22 -13.23 -10.44 -6.06
C GLN A 22 -12.27 -9.46 -5.35
N GLN A 23 -11.37 -8.83 -6.10
CA GLN A 23 -10.44 -7.85 -5.53
C GLN A 23 -11.17 -6.66 -4.89
N ARG A 24 -12.26 -6.18 -5.51
CA ARG A 24 -13.10 -5.11 -4.97
C ARG A 24 -13.75 -5.52 -3.64
N LEU A 25 -14.33 -6.71 -3.58
CA LEU A 25 -14.97 -7.24 -2.37
C LEU A 25 -13.96 -7.36 -1.22
N ILE A 26 -12.79 -7.97 -1.48
CA ILE A 26 -11.72 -8.13 -0.48
C ILE A 26 -11.25 -6.76 0.04
N THR A 27 -11.12 -5.77 -0.86
CA THR A 27 -10.70 -4.42 -0.47
C THR A 27 -11.71 -3.75 0.45
N ILE A 28 -13.01 -3.95 0.20
CA ILE A 28 -14.09 -3.42 1.05
C ILE A 28 -14.05 -4.08 2.43
N THR A 29 -13.95 -5.41 2.48
CA THR A 29 -13.87 -6.18 3.74
C THR A 29 -12.66 -5.74 4.56
N ILE A 30 -11.49 -5.59 3.95
CA ILE A 30 -10.27 -5.16 4.66
C ILE A 30 -10.45 -3.73 5.21
N LYS A 31 -11.03 -2.81 4.43
CA LYS A 31 -11.31 -1.45 4.93
C LYS A 31 -12.29 -1.47 6.10
N GLN A 32 -13.31 -2.30 6.08
CA GLN A 32 -14.28 -2.44 7.19
C GLN A 32 -13.61 -3.02 8.44
N VAL A 33 -12.84 -4.09 8.30
CA VAL A 33 -12.08 -4.74 9.39
C VAL A 33 -11.05 -3.77 10.01
N CYS A 34 -10.42 -2.92 9.20
CA CYS A 34 -9.50 -1.89 9.68
C CYS A 34 -10.21 -0.78 10.45
N ILE A 35 -11.39 -0.33 10.01
CA ILE A 35 -12.21 0.64 10.76
C ILE A 35 -12.63 0.08 12.12
N LEU A 36 -12.88 -1.23 12.16
CA LEU A 36 -13.22 -1.98 13.39
C LEU A 36 -12.00 -2.33 14.24
N SER A 37 -10.82 -1.75 13.95
CA SER A 37 -9.55 -1.97 14.67
C SER A 37 -9.12 -3.43 14.85
N LEU A 38 -9.67 -4.37 14.06
CA LEU A 38 -9.34 -5.80 14.16
C LEU A 38 -7.98 -6.14 13.53
N LEU A 39 -7.49 -5.30 12.60
CA LEU A 39 -6.21 -5.50 11.88
C LEU A 39 -5.21 -4.34 12.04
N SER A 40 -5.65 -3.18 12.55
CA SER A 40 -4.93 -1.90 12.43
C SER A 40 -4.06 -1.56 13.65
N PHE A 41 -3.14 -2.44 14.05
CA PHE A 41 -2.19 -2.11 15.13
C PHE A 41 -0.70 -2.40 14.85
N LEU A 42 -0.33 -2.95 13.69
CA LEU A 42 1.06 -3.32 13.39
C LEU A 42 1.61 -2.55 12.17
N ASN A 43 1.99 -1.26 12.30
CA ASN A 43 2.71 -0.59 11.21
C ASN A 43 3.61 0.60 11.60
N ASN A 44 4.02 0.72 12.86
CA ASN A 44 5.00 1.74 13.25
C ASN A 44 6.41 1.16 13.16
N GLU A 45 7.10 1.32 12.02
CA GLU A 45 8.50 1.74 12.14
C GLU A 45 9.10 2.48 10.92
N LYS A 46 9.18 1.96 9.68
CA LYS A 46 10.22 2.50 8.74
C LYS A 46 9.92 2.53 7.23
N GLN A 47 8.66 2.66 6.78
CA GLN A 47 8.36 2.48 5.33
C GLN A 47 7.94 3.72 4.53
N PHE A 48 7.88 4.92 5.11
CA PHE A 48 7.48 6.12 4.37
C PHE A 48 8.63 7.03 3.90
N GLU A 49 9.90 6.66 4.12
CA GLU A 49 11.06 7.45 3.71
C GLU A 49 11.35 7.41 2.19
N ARG A 50 10.75 6.48 1.44
CA ARG A 50 11.04 6.30 0.00
C ARG A 50 10.35 7.29 -0.93
N THR A 51 9.39 8.06 -0.45
CA THR A 51 8.66 9.02 -1.28
C THR A 51 9.36 10.39 -1.37
N GLU A 52 10.17 10.76 -0.37
CA GLU A 52 10.88 12.05 -0.35
C GLU A 52 12.05 12.11 -1.35
N LEU A 53 12.74 10.98 -1.58
CA LEU A 53 13.87 10.89 -2.51
C LEU A 53 13.49 11.15 -3.98
N THR A 54 12.23 10.89 -4.35
CA THR A 54 11.75 11.10 -5.74
C THR A 54 11.44 12.58 -6.03
N ILE A 55 11.12 13.37 -4.99
CA ILE A 55 10.86 14.81 -5.14
C ILE A 55 12.20 15.58 -5.26
N ARG A 56 13.22 15.21 -4.48
CA ARG A 56 14.53 15.90 -4.50
C ARG A 56 15.34 15.70 -5.79
N THR A 57 15.11 14.63 -6.54
CA THR A 57 15.82 14.38 -7.81
C THR A 57 15.27 15.20 -8.99
N THR A 58 14.01 15.62 -8.94
CA THR A 58 13.42 16.46 -9.98
C THR A 58 13.82 17.93 -9.84
N SER A 59 14.04 18.44 -8.61
CA SER A 59 14.48 19.82 -8.37
C SER A 59 15.96 20.09 -8.75
N LEU A 60 16.81 19.06 -8.68
CA LEU A 60 18.24 19.17 -9.06
C LEU A 60 18.47 19.17 -10.58
N ARG A 61 17.47 18.79 -11.38
CA ARG A 61 17.59 18.65 -12.85
C ARG A 61 17.38 19.96 -13.62
N THR A 62 16.86 21.02 -12.97
CA THR A 62 16.50 22.29 -13.64
C THR A 62 17.47 23.45 -13.41
N ILE A 63 18.59 23.25 -12.73
CA ILE A 63 19.66 24.26 -12.66
C ILE A 63 20.76 23.83 -13.63
N ASN A 64 20.67 24.33 -14.86
CA ASN A 64 21.76 24.60 -15.81
C ASN A 64 21.17 24.77 -17.22
N LYS A 65 20.72 25.99 -17.53
CA LYS A 65 20.82 26.60 -18.87
C LYS A 65 20.79 28.11 -18.72
#